data_AF-A0A2P5DM85-F1
#
_entry.id   AF-A0A2P5DM85-F1
#
_cell.length_a   1.000
_cell.length_b   1.000
_cell.length_c   1.000
_cell.angle_alpha   90.00
_cell.angle_beta   90.00
_cell.angle_gamma   90.00
#
_symmetry.space_group_name_H-M   'P 1'
#
loop_
_entity.id
_entity.type
_entity.pdbx_description
1 polymer ?
#
loop_
_entity_poly.entity_id
_entity_poly.type
_entity_poly.pdbx_seq_one_letter_code
_entity_poly.pdbx_strand_id
1 'polypeptide(L)'
;MLRRNIRLRREYLYRKSLEGKARLLYEKKRKIREILEDVILVHEHRGVPDGLIISHLPFGPTAYFQLLNVVTRHDIKDKKLVGTMPQAYPHLILNNFTTKVGERTANILKHLFPVPKPDTKRIITFANQSDYISFRHHIYEKQGGPKSIELKEIGPRFELRLFQIKLGTVDQSEAQTEWVIRPYMNTSKKRKFLGD
;
A
#
# COMPACT_ATOMS: atom_id res chain seq x y z
N MET A 1 21.60 11.73 -25.61
CA MET A 1 22.09 10.41 -26.10
C MET A 1 23.02 9.66 -25.14
N LEU A 2 23.98 10.33 -24.49
CA LEU A 2 24.99 9.68 -23.65
C LEU A 2 24.42 8.86 -22.47
N ARG A 3 23.41 9.39 -21.76
CA ARG A 3 22.74 8.67 -20.66
C ARG A 3 21.98 7.41 -21.11
N ARG A 4 21.41 7.43 -22.32
CA ARG A 4 20.73 6.26 -22.92
C ARG A 4 21.76 5.17 -23.23
N ASN A 5 22.91 5.53 -23.79
CA ASN A 5 23.97 4.58 -24.12
C ASN A 5 24.65 3.99 -22.88
N ILE A 6 24.86 4.79 -21.82
CA ILE A 6 25.39 4.31 -20.53
C ILE A 6 24.41 3.34 -19.87
N ARG A 7 23.11 3.66 -19.87
CA ARG A 7 22.07 2.75 -19.37
C ARG A 7 22.08 1.43 -20.15
N LEU A 8 22.01 1.51 -21.48
CA LEU A 8 21.99 0.32 -22.36
C LEU A 8 23.25 -0.54 -22.18
N ARG A 9 24.43 0.06 -21.99
CA ARG A 9 25.68 -0.66 -21.75
C ARG A 9 25.73 -1.33 -20.37
N ARG A 10 25.27 -0.65 -19.31
CA ARG A 10 25.10 -1.27 -17.98
C ARG A 10 24.11 -2.43 -18.03
N GLU A 11 22.99 -2.24 -18.74
CA GLU A 11 21.97 -3.27 -18.93
C GLU A 11 22.51 -4.47 -19.72
N TYR A 12 23.31 -4.22 -20.77
CA TYR A 12 23.96 -5.26 -21.57
C TYR A 12 24.98 -6.06 -20.75
N LEU A 13 25.87 -5.38 -20.00
CA LEU A 13 26.87 -6.04 -19.16
C LEU A 13 26.22 -6.88 -18.05
N TYR A 14 25.15 -6.39 -17.44
CA TYR A 14 24.36 -7.14 -16.46
C TYR A 14 23.64 -8.34 -17.08
N ARG A 15 23.06 -8.20 -18.28
CA ARG A 15 22.45 -9.31 -19.02
C ARG A 15 23.49 -10.39 -19.38
N LYS A 16 24.69 -9.98 -19.78
CA LYS A 16 25.80 -10.86 -20.12
C LYS A 16 26.36 -11.58 -18.88
N SER A 17 26.41 -10.92 -17.73
CA SER A 17 26.86 -11.54 -16.47
C SER A 17 25.87 -12.55 -15.88
N LEU A 18 24.62 -12.59 -16.37
CA LEU A 18 23.58 -13.53 -15.93
C LEU A 18 23.46 -14.77 -16.82
N GLU A 19 24.33 -14.94 -17.83
CA GLU A 19 24.28 -16.07 -18.77
C GLU A 19 24.36 -17.43 -18.05
N GLY A 20 23.24 -18.17 -18.05
CA GLY A 20 23.06 -19.45 -17.34
C GLY A 20 21.64 -19.62 -16.77
N LYS A 21 21.47 -20.48 -15.74
CA LYS A 21 20.17 -20.71 -15.04
C LYS A 21 19.55 -19.41 -14.48
N ALA A 22 20.38 -18.43 -14.13
CA ALA A 22 19.97 -17.12 -13.64
C ALA A 22 19.26 -16.25 -14.70
N ARG A 23 19.60 -16.39 -15.99
CA ARG A 23 18.92 -15.68 -17.09
C ARG A 23 17.48 -16.16 -17.27
N LEU A 24 17.24 -17.46 -17.25
CA LEU A 24 15.89 -18.03 -17.33
C LEU A 24 15.02 -17.59 -16.15
N LEU A 25 15.59 -17.59 -14.94
CA LEU A 25 14.92 -17.07 -13.74
C LEU A 25 14.63 -15.57 -13.88
N TYR A 26 15.58 -14.79 -14.41
CA TYR A 26 15.43 -13.35 -14.62
C TYR A 26 14.36 -13.03 -15.66
N GLU A 27 14.37 -13.71 -16.80
CA GLU A 27 13.35 -13.56 -17.85
C GLU A 27 11.96 -13.98 -17.35
N LYS A 28 11.88 -15.07 -16.58
CA LYS A 28 10.62 -15.51 -15.95
C LYS A 28 10.12 -14.50 -14.91
N LYS A 29 11.01 -14.00 -14.03
CA LYS A 29 10.69 -12.93 -13.05
C LYS A 29 10.24 -11.65 -13.76
N ARG A 30 10.89 -11.28 -14.85
CA ARG A 30 10.54 -10.09 -15.64
C ARG A 30 9.17 -10.24 -16.28
N LYS A 31 8.88 -11.40 -16.88
CA LYS A 31 7.56 -11.68 -17.49
C LYS A 31 6.44 -11.67 -16.44
N ILE A 32 6.71 -12.18 -15.23
CA ILE A 32 5.78 -12.07 -14.09
C ILE A 32 5.59 -10.62 -13.64
N ARG A 33 6.66 -9.82 -13.60
CA ARG A 33 6.58 -8.38 -13.25
C ARG A 33 5.81 -7.54 -14.27
N GLU A 34 5.84 -7.92 -15.54
CA GLU A 34 5.04 -7.25 -16.57
C GLU A 34 3.53 -7.57 -16.44
N ILE A 35 3.17 -8.65 -15.74
CA ILE A 35 1.78 -9.07 -15.50
C ILE A 35 1.24 -8.54 -14.15
N LEU A 36 2.10 -8.41 -13.15
CA LEU A 36 1.72 -7.93 -11.82
C LEU A 36 1.77 -6.40 -11.77
N GLU A 37 0.68 -5.79 -11.31
CA GLU A 37 0.62 -4.35 -11.08
C GLU A 37 1.35 -3.98 -9.79
N ASP A 38 1.07 -4.67 -8.69
CA ASP A 38 1.56 -4.32 -7.36
C ASP A 38 2.05 -5.54 -6.56
N VAL A 39 3.01 -5.31 -5.67
CA VAL A 39 3.50 -6.30 -4.70
C VAL A 39 3.37 -5.74 -3.29
N ILE A 40 2.71 -6.51 -2.43
CA ILE A 40 2.54 -6.21 -1.01
C ILE A 40 3.33 -7.24 -0.19
N LEU A 41 4.25 -6.78 0.65
CA LEU A 41 5.02 -7.62 1.57
C LEU A 41 4.59 -7.29 3.00
N VAL A 42 4.31 -8.33 3.78
CA VAL A 42 3.95 -8.20 5.19
C VAL A 42 5.07 -8.81 6.02
N HIS A 43 5.55 -8.04 6.99
CA HIS A 43 6.48 -8.50 8.02
C HIS A 43 5.74 -8.71 9.33
N GLU A 44 6.13 -9.76 10.05
CA GLU A 44 5.57 -10.11 11.35
C GLU A 44 6.64 -10.20 12.43
N HIS A 45 6.21 -9.99 13.66
CA HIS A 45 6.96 -10.25 14.86
C HIS A 45 6.15 -11.17 15.78
N ARG A 46 6.61 -12.41 15.99
CA ARG A 46 5.96 -13.41 16.85
C ARG A 46 4.48 -13.63 16.51
N GLY A 47 4.14 -13.68 15.23
CA GLY A 47 2.77 -13.90 14.74
C GLY A 47 1.89 -12.65 14.70
N VAL A 48 2.40 -11.48 15.08
CA VAL A 48 1.70 -10.19 14.92
C VAL A 48 2.32 -9.40 13.76
N PRO A 49 1.55 -8.98 12.76
CA PRO A 49 2.05 -8.13 11.67
C PRO A 49 2.52 -6.75 12.18
N ASP A 50 3.72 -6.32 11.78
CA ASP A 50 4.34 -5.03 12.19
C ASP A 50 4.82 -4.20 10.99
N GLY A 51 5.10 -4.82 9.84
CA GLY A 51 5.54 -4.10 8.64
C GLY A 51 4.67 -4.37 7.44
N LEU A 52 4.37 -3.33 6.65
CA LEU A 52 3.71 -3.44 5.36
C LEU A 52 4.50 -2.64 4.32
N ILE A 53 4.94 -3.31 3.25
CA ILE A 53 5.65 -2.68 2.15
C ILE A 53 4.80 -2.83 0.90
N ILE A 54 4.50 -1.71 0.25
CA ILE A 54 3.72 -1.66 -0.99
C ILE A 54 4.65 -1.17 -2.10
N SER A 55 4.83 -1.97 -3.13
CA SER A 55 5.70 -1.67 -4.27
C SER A 55 4.91 -1.77 -5.57
N HIS A 56 4.79 -0.65 -6.29
CA HIS A 56 4.14 -0.61 -7.60
C HIS A 56 5.14 -1.04 -8.68
N LEU A 57 4.77 -2.00 -9.52
CA LEU A 57 5.57 -2.49 -10.63
C LEU A 57 5.14 -1.79 -11.94
N PRO A 58 5.98 -1.82 -13.00
CA PRO A 58 7.35 -2.35 -13.04
C PRO A 58 8.43 -1.38 -12.53
N PHE A 59 8.13 -0.07 -12.42
CA PHE A 59 9.08 0.98 -11.99
C PHE A 59 8.43 2.01 -11.05
N GLY A 60 7.36 1.62 -10.36
CA GLY A 60 6.63 2.51 -9.47
C GLY A 60 7.34 2.72 -8.13
N PRO A 61 6.79 3.60 -7.29
CA PRO A 61 7.35 3.87 -5.97
C PRO A 61 7.10 2.69 -5.02
N THR A 62 7.95 2.60 -4.00
CA THR A 62 7.76 1.69 -2.87
C THR A 62 7.51 2.50 -1.61
N ALA A 63 6.36 2.29 -0.98
CA ALA A 63 6.01 2.87 0.30
C ALA A 63 6.17 1.83 1.41
N TYR A 64 6.79 2.27 2.49
CA TYR A 64 7.04 1.45 3.67
C TYR A 64 6.20 1.99 4.83
N PHE A 65 5.40 1.12 5.39
CA PHE A 65 4.50 1.40 6.50
C PHE A 65 4.82 0.50 7.68
N GLN A 66 4.71 1.07 8.87
CA GLN A 66 4.59 0.32 10.10
C GLN A 66 3.12 0.05 10.38
N LEU A 67 2.79 -1.18 10.76
CA LEU A 67 1.48 -1.61 11.20
C LEU A 67 1.38 -1.49 12.71
N LEU A 68 0.30 -0.86 13.18
CA LEU A 68 0.01 -0.68 14.59
C LEU A 68 -1.43 -1.12 14.86
N ASN A 69 -1.71 -1.53 16.11
CA ASN A 69 -3.06 -1.87 16.57
C ASN A 69 -3.79 -2.86 15.65
N VAL A 70 -3.05 -3.88 15.17
CA VAL A 70 -3.58 -4.87 14.23
C VAL A 70 -4.55 -5.80 14.95
N VAL A 71 -5.80 -5.82 14.48
CA VAL A 71 -6.79 -6.83 14.81
C VAL A 71 -7.08 -7.61 13.54
N THR A 72 -6.69 -8.89 13.53
CA THR A 72 -6.94 -9.74 12.37
C THR A 72 -8.42 -10.06 12.26
N ARG A 73 -8.89 -10.37 11.05
CA ARG A 73 -10.28 -10.78 10.83
C ARG A 73 -10.66 -12.04 11.61
N HIS A 74 -9.69 -12.92 11.89
CA HIS A 74 -9.90 -14.18 12.61
C HIS A 74 -10.14 -13.98 14.11
N ASP A 75 -9.70 -12.84 14.66
CA ASP A 75 -9.82 -12.50 16.08
C ASP A 75 -11.10 -11.69 16.39
N ILE A 76 -11.85 -11.28 15.36
CA ILE A 76 -13.11 -10.56 15.55
C ILE A 76 -14.13 -11.53 16.20
N LYS A 77 -14.63 -11.15 17.38
CA LYS A 77 -15.49 -11.99 18.24
C LYS A 77 -16.78 -12.43 17.53
N ASP A 78 -17.28 -11.62 16.61
CA ASP A 78 -18.53 -11.83 15.91
C ASP A 78 -18.39 -12.66 14.62
N LYS A 79 -17.73 -13.81 14.69
CA LYS A 79 -17.49 -14.69 13.52
C LYS A 79 -18.77 -15.05 12.75
N LYS A 80 -19.92 -15.12 13.43
CA LYS A 80 -21.24 -15.37 12.81
C LYS A 80 -21.77 -14.18 12.00
N LEU A 81 -21.42 -12.94 12.37
CA LEU A 81 -21.83 -11.72 11.66
C LEU A 81 -20.89 -11.38 10.50
N VAL A 82 -19.61 -11.77 10.60
CA VAL A 82 -18.56 -11.40 9.63
C VAL A 82 -18.70 -12.09 8.27
N GLY A 83 -19.43 -13.21 8.20
CA GLY A 83 -19.85 -13.88 6.96
C GLY A 83 -18.73 -14.13 5.92
N THR A 84 -19.14 -14.44 4.69
CA THR A 84 -18.22 -14.57 3.54
C THR A 84 -17.81 -13.17 3.05
N MET A 85 -16.53 -12.98 2.74
CA MET A 85 -16.03 -11.69 2.25
C MET A 85 -16.59 -11.40 0.85
N PRO A 86 -17.23 -10.25 0.61
CA PRO A 86 -17.64 -9.86 -0.75
C PRO A 86 -16.41 -9.60 -1.62
N GLN A 87 -16.41 -10.15 -2.84
CA GLN A 87 -15.35 -9.94 -3.83
C GLN A 87 -15.57 -8.71 -4.71
N ALA A 88 -16.67 -7.98 -4.52
CA ALA A 88 -16.95 -6.75 -5.26
C ALA A 88 -15.87 -5.68 -5.00
N TYR A 89 -15.63 -4.84 -6.00
CA TYR A 89 -14.62 -3.78 -5.95
C TYR A 89 -15.05 -2.66 -5.00
N PRO A 90 -14.26 -2.34 -3.97
CA PRO A 90 -14.67 -1.44 -2.91
C PRO A 90 -14.66 0.03 -3.35
N HIS A 91 -15.58 0.82 -2.81
CA HIS A 91 -15.41 2.27 -2.78
C HIS A 91 -14.33 2.65 -1.78
N LEU A 92 -13.45 3.56 -2.17
CA LEU A 92 -12.38 4.06 -1.31
C LEU A 92 -12.76 5.43 -0.74
N ILE A 93 -12.54 5.59 0.57
CA ILE A 93 -12.62 6.87 1.27
C ILE A 93 -11.22 7.20 1.76
N LEU A 94 -10.66 8.29 1.27
CA LEU A 94 -9.38 8.84 1.70
C LEU A 94 -9.67 10.14 2.45
N ASN A 95 -9.52 10.13 3.78
CA ASN A 95 -9.82 11.29 4.60
C ASN A 95 -8.53 11.92 5.17
N ASN A 96 -8.45 13.24 5.08
CA ASN A 96 -7.36 14.08 5.63
C ASN A 96 -5.96 13.81 5.05
N PHE A 97 -5.85 13.68 3.72
CA PHE A 97 -4.57 13.62 3.00
C PHE A 97 -4.36 14.93 2.21
N THR A 98 -4.05 16.02 2.92
CA THR A 98 -3.99 17.37 2.32
C THR A 98 -2.61 17.78 1.84
N THR A 99 -1.54 17.24 2.44
CA THR A 99 -0.17 17.64 2.07
C THR A 99 0.27 16.94 0.77
N LYS A 100 1.33 17.43 0.12
CA LYS A 100 1.91 16.77 -1.06
C LYS A 100 2.32 15.31 -0.82
N VAL A 101 2.88 15.03 0.37
CA VAL A 101 3.23 13.65 0.77
C VAL A 101 1.98 12.84 1.08
N GLY A 102 0.97 13.49 1.67
CA GLY A 102 -0.37 12.92 1.88
C GLY A 102 -1.01 12.48 0.57
N GLU A 103 -1.15 13.39 -0.40
CA GLU A 103 -1.67 13.10 -1.75
C GLU A 103 -0.88 11.99 -2.45
N ARG A 104 0.46 12.01 -2.33
CA ARG A 104 1.34 10.96 -2.86
C ARG A 104 1.02 9.59 -2.26
N THR A 105 0.88 9.55 -0.93
CA THR A 105 0.54 8.32 -0.19
C THR A 105 -0.87 7.85 -0.52
N ALA A 106 -1.82 8.77 -0.63
CA ALA A 106 -3.19 8.50 -1.02
C ALA A 106 -3.27 7.92 -2.44
N ASN A 107 -2.47 8.43 -3.38
CA ASN A 107 -2.38 7.87 -4.73
C ASN A 107 -1.81 6.45 -4.72
N ILE A 108 -0.75 6.19 -3.97
CA ILE A 108 -0.18 4.84 -3.79
C ILE A 108 -1.26 3.88 -3.28
N LEU A 109 -1.98 4.25 -2.22
CA LEU A 109 -3.03 3.41 -1.63
C LEU A 109 -4.25 3.25 -2.55
N LYS A 110 -4.60 4.28 -3.33
CA LYS A 110 -5.72 4.28 -4.27
C LYS A 110 -5.51 3.28 -5.41
N HIS A 111 -4.29 3.21 -5.95
CA HIS A 111 -3.98 2.36 -7.09
C HIS A 111 -3.91 0.87 -6.77
N LEU A 112 -3.91 0.49 -5.48
CA LEU A 112 -4.03 -0.92 -5.07
C LEU A 112 -5.40 -1.54 -5.38
N PHE A 113 -6.40 -0.70 -5.66
CA PHE A 113 -7.76 -1.18 -5.87
C PHE A 113 -8.28 -0.78 -7.26
N PRO A 114 -9.01 -1.69 -7.93
CA PRO A 114 -9.66 -1.39 -9.19
C PRO A 114 -10.81 -0.41 -8.99
N VAL A 115 -11.21 0.25 -10.07
CA VAL A 115 -12.31 1.22 -10.07
C VAL A 115 -13.64 0.52 -9.72
N PRO A 116 -14.36 0.97 -8.68
CA PRO A 116 -15.60 0.34 -8.25
C PRO A 116 -16.77 0.67 -9.18
N LYS A 117 -17.74 -0.23 -9.24
CA LYS A 117 -19.05 0.05 -9.84
C LYS A 117 -19.87 0.93 -8.87
N PRO A 118 -20.72 1.85 -9.36
CA PRO A 118 -21.46 2.79 -8.51
C PRO A 118 -22.45 2.14 -7.53
N ASP A 119 -22.86 0.90 -7.77
CA ASP A 119 -23.81 0.16 -6.93
C ASP A 119 -23.12 -0.70 -5.83
N THR A 120 -21.79 -0.57 -5.69
CA THR A 120 -21.06 -1.45 -4.77
C THR A 120 -21.30 -1.04 -3.31
N LYS A 121 -21.69 -2.01 -2.47
CA LYS A 121 -21.95 -1.77 -1.03
C LYS A 121 -20.70 -1.82 -0.14
N ARG A 122 -19.57 -2.23 -0.70
CA ARG A 122 -18.30 -2.43 0.02
C ARG A 122 -17.51 -1.13 0.07
N ILE A 123 -17.07 -0.73 1.25
CA ILE A 123 -16.31 0.50 1.49
C ILE A 123 -15.03 0.17 2.25
N ILE A 124 -13.92 0.72 1.77
CA ILE A 124 -12.65 0.75 2.48
C ILE A 124 -12.34 2.21 2.81
N THR A 125 -11.98 2.45 4.06
CA THR A 125 -11.67 3.79 4.56
C THR A 125 -10.22 3.83 5.03
N PHE A 126 -9.49 4.81 4.51
CA PHE A 126 -8.21 5.26 5.05
C PHE A 126 -8.44 6.65 5.62
N ALA A 127 -8.45 6.76 6.95
CA ALA A 127 -8.62 8.03 7.63
C ALA A 127 -7.32 8.42 8.32
N ASN A 128 -6.74 9.55 7.93
CA ASN A 128 -5.51 10.05 8.54
C ASN A 128 -5.82 10.92 9.76
N GLN A 129 -5.22 10.57 10.90
CA GLN A 129 -5.25 11.37 12.12
C GLN A 129 -3.84 11.43 12.72
N SER A 130 -3.25 12.63 12.79
CA SER A 130 -1.91 12.83 13.35
C SER A 130 -0.83 11.91 12.75
N ASP A 131 -0.83 11.74 11.42
CA ASP A 131 0.05 10.84 10.64
C ASP A 131 -0.14 9.33 10.87
N TYR A 132 -1.20 8.95 11.59
CA TYR A 132 -1.67 7.56 11.66
C TYR A 132 -2.84 7.38 10.71
N ILE A 133 -2.67 6.52 9.72
CA ILE A 133 -3.70 6.19 8.76
C ILE A 133 -4.50 4.99 9.30
N SER A 134 -5.67 5.26 9.84
CA SER A 134 -6.61 4.23 10.26
C SER A 134 -7.21 3.53 9.04
N PHE A 135 -6.99 2.23 8.92
CA PHE A 135 -7.65 1.37 7.95
C PHE A 135 -8.90 0.74 8.55
N ARG A 136 -10.03 0.88 7.87
CA ARG A 136 -11.28 0.19 8.23
C ARG A 136 -11.97 -0.34 6.98
N HIS A 137 -12.67 -1.45 7.13
CA HIS A 137 -13.31 -2.14 6.02
C HIS A 137 -14.75 -2.52 6.39
N HIS A 138 -15.69 -1.87 5.72
CA HIS A 138 -17.11 -1.95 6.02
C HIS A 138 -17.94 -2.37 4.81
N ILE A 139 -19.10 -2.93 5.07
CA ILE A 139 -20.23 -2.99 4.14
C ILE A 139 -21.28 -2.03 4.67
N TYR A 140 -21.87 -1.24 3.79
CA TYR A 140 -23.03 -0.44 4.16
C TYR A 140 -24.33 -1.12 3.71
N GLU A 141 -25.36 -1.02 4.54
CA GLU A 141 -26.72 -1.41 4.21
C GLU A 141 -27.61 -0.17 4.29
N LYS A 142 -28.50 -0.01 3.30
CA LYS A 142 -29.51 1.05 3.25
C LYS A 142 -30.85 0.39 3.51
N GLN A 143 -31.38 0.51 4.72
CA GLN A 143 -32.65 -0.12 5.09
C GLN A 143 -33.90 0.65 4.64
N GLY A 144 -33.77 1.83 4.01
CA GLY A 144 -34.95 2.54 3.50
C GLY A 144 -34.81 4.03 3.16
N GLY A 145 -33.59 4.59 3.10
CA GLY A 145 -33.39 5.98 2.66
C GLY A 145 -31.95 6.49 2.80
N PRO A 146 -31.66 7.75 2.43
CA PRO A 146 -30.32 8.34 2.49
C PRO A 146 -29.78 8.54 3.92
N LYS A 147 -30.66 8.68 4.92
CA LYS A 147 -30.30 8.95 6.32
C LYS A 147 -30.09 7.69 7.17
N SER A 148 -30.53 6.52 6.71
CA SER A 148 -30.45 5.25 7.46
C SER A 148 -29.38 4.33 6.85
N ILE A 149 -28.13 4.78 6.88
CA ILE A 149 -26.98 3.97 6.48
C ILE A 149 -26.42 3.26 7.71
N GLU A 150 -26.49 1.94 7.72
CA GLU A 150 -25.86 1.11 8.73
C GLU A 150 -24.55 0.54 8.19
N LEU A 151 -23.48 0.61 8.99
CA LEU A 151 -22.16 0.07 8.63
C LEU A 151 -21.91 -1.22 9.41
N LYS A 152 -21.61 -2.28 8.68
CA LYS A 152 -21.16 -3.57 9.24
C LYS A 152 -19.70 -3.76 8.94
N GLU A 153 -18.91 -4.03 9.97
CA GLU A 153 -17.48 -4.24 9.81
C GLU A 153 -17.16 -5.69 9.43
N ILE A 154 -16.29 -5.85 8.43
CA ILE A 154 -16.02 -7.17 7.83
C ILE A 154 -14.54 -7.53 7.75
N GLY A 155 -13.65 -6.54 7.78
CA GLY A 155 -12.21 -6.73 7.57
C GLY A 155 -11.37 -6.50 8.82
N PRO A 156 -10.04 -6.65 8.69
CA PRO A 156 -9.12 -6.35 9.78
C PRO A 156 -9.11 -4.86 10.10
N ARG A 157 -8.72 -4.55 11.33
CA ARG A 157 -8.46 -3.17 11.80
C ARG A 157 -6.97 -3.02 11.98
N PHE A 158 -6.41 -1.93 11.51
CA PHE A 158 -5.04 -1.55 11.82
C PHE A 158 -4.85 -0.08 11.55
N GLU A 159 -3.75 0.44 12.05
CA GLU A 159 -3.23 1.77 11.77
C GLU A 159 -1.92 1.61 11.00
N LEU A 160 -1.76 2.39 9.94
CA LEU A 160 -0.54 2.47 9.18
C LEU A 160 0.18 3.76 9.55
N ARG A 161 1.48 3.66 9.77
CA ARG A 161 2.37 4.81 9.88
C ARG A 161 3.39 4.76 8.76
N LEU A 162 3.32 5.72 7.84
CA LEU A 162 4.30 5.84 6.77
C LEU A 162 5.66 6.25 7.35
N PHE A 163 6.72 5.52 7.00
CA PHE A 163 8.07 5.90 7.42
C PHE A 163 9.04 6.16 6.26
N GLN A 164 8.78 5.60 5.06
CA GLN A 164 9.64 5.85 3.90
C GLN A 164 8.89 5.69 2.58
N ILE A 165 9.24 6.52 1.60
CA ILE A 165 8.85 6.39 0.19
C ILE A 165 10.13 6.41 -0.66
N LYS A 166 10.31 5.39 -1.51
CA LYS A 166 11.40 5.29 -2.50
C LYS A 166 10.85 5.35 -3.93
N LEU A 167 11.60 5.99 -4.83
CA LEU A 167 11.33 6.07 -6.27
C LEU A 167 11.90 4.86 -7.01
N GLY A 168 11.49 3.67 -6.59
CA GLY A 168 11.92 2.42 -7.21
C GLY A 168 11.26 1.24 -6.54
N THR A 169 11.41 0.08 -7.15
CA THR A 169 10.83 -1.18 -6.69
C THR A 169 11.59 -1.75 -5.49
N VAL A 170 10.97 -2.66 -4.74
CA VAL A 170 11.54 -3.20 -3.48
C VAL A 170 12.90 -3.88 -3.65
N ASP A 171 13.20 -4.42 -4.84
CA ASP A 171 14.48 -5.05 -5.16
C ASP A 171 15.60 -4.03 -5.44
N GLN A 172 15.26 -2.78 -5.74
CA GLN A 172 16.23 -1.73 -6.03
C GLN A 172 16.67 -1.06 -4.72
N SER A 173 17.71 -1.60 -4.09
CA SER A 173 18.29 -1.07 -2.85
C SER A 173 18.77 0.38 -3.00
N GLU A 174 19.38 0.69 -4.15
CA GLU A 174 19.96 2.00 -4.52
C GLU A 174 18.93 3.04 -5.00
N ALA A 175 17.64 2.72 -4.99
CA ALA A 175 16.61 3.65 -5.43
C ALA A 175 16.60 4.94 -4.60
N GLN A 176 16.39 6.07 -5.28
CA GLN A 176 16.34 7.38 -4.63
C GLN A 176 15.19 7.42 -3.61
N THR A 177 15.49 7.92 -2.41
CA THR A 177 14.46 8.14 -1.38
C THR A 177 13.75 9.46 -1.66
N GLU A 178 12.43 9.40 -1.88
CA GLU A 178 11.56 10.57 -2.07
C GLU A 178 11.30 11.26 -0.72
N TRP A 179 10.94 10.44 0.28
CA TRP A 179 10.61 10.92 1.61
C TRP A 179 10.96 9.88 2.66
N VAL A 180 11.38 10.33 3.84
CA VAL A 180 11.67 9.47 4.99
C VAL A 180 11.37 10.21 6.27
N ILE A 181 10.79 9.52 7.24
CA ILE A 181 10.58 10.06 8.59
C ILE A 181 11.94 10.19 9.30
N ARG A 182 12.17 11.33 9.95
CA ARG A 182 13.40 11.62 10.70
C ARG A 182 13.08 11.85 12.18
N PRO A 183 12.88 10.77 12.96
CA PRO A 183 12.32 10.88 14.32
C PRO A 183 13.24 11.62 15.30
N TYR A 184 14.54 11.60 15.07
CA TYR A 184 15.56 12.20 15.95
C TYR A 184 15.79 13.70 15.72
N MET A 185 14.96 14.37 14.91
CA MET A 185 14.99 15.83 14.79
C MET A 185 14.08 16.49 15.82
N ASN A 186 14.54 17.56 16.47
CA ASN A 186 13.79 18.27 17.53
C ASN A 186 12.37 18.69 17.10
N THR A 187 12.19 19.10 15.84
CA THR A 187 10.89 19.54 15.32
C THR A 187 10.02 18.40 14.79
N SER A 188 10.54 17.17 14.66
CA SER A 188 9.81 16.06 14.02
C SER A 188 8.53 15.68 14.75
N LYS A 189 8.49 15.81 16.08
CA LYS A 189 7.30 15.49 16.89
C LYS A 189 6.16 16.50 16.72
N LYS A 190 6.48 17.72 16.26
CA LYS A 190 5.52 18.82 16.11
C LYS A 190 4.94 18.93 14.70
N ARG A 191 5.56 18.27 13.72
CA ARG A 191 5.16 18.34 12.31
C ARG A 191 4.17 17.24 12.01
N LYS A 192 3.10 17.59 11.30
CA LYS A 192 2.24 16.64 10.60
C LYS A 192 2.71 16.52 9.16
N PHE A 193 2.85 15.31 8.65
CA PHE A 193 3.42 15.03 7.35
C PHE A 193 2.38 14.68 6.29
N LEU A 194 1.27 14.04 6.65
CA LEU A 194 0.26 13.54 5.71
C LEU A 194 -0.96 14.46 5.56
N GLY A 195 -1.35 15.16 6.62
CA GLY A 195 -2.53 16.03 6.63
C GLY A 195 -2.56 16.93 7.85
N ASP A 196 -3.41 17.94 7.79
CA ASP A 196 -3.55 18.95 8.85
C ASP A 196 -4.29 18.43 10.10
#